data_AF-A0A967WUQ7-F1
#
_entry.id   AF-A0A967WUQ7-F1
#
_cell.length_a   1.000
_cell.length_b   1.000
_cell.length_c   1.000
_cell.angle_alpha   90.00
_cell.angle_beta   90.00
_cell.angle_gamma   90.00
#
_symmetry.space_group_name_H-M   'P 1'
#
loop_
_entity.id
_entity.type
_entity.pdbx_description
1 polymer ?
#
loop_
_entity_poly.entity_id
_entity_poly.type
_entity_poly.pdbx_seq_one_letter_code
_entity_poly.pdbx_strand_id
1 'polypeptide(L)'
;RAEQRQILEKLLTGQVDIVIGTHRLLQKDVAFSDLGLLIIDEEQRFGVTHKERLRRMRTEVDVLTMTATPIPRTLYMALTGVRDISTIETPPEERLPVTTY
;
A
#
# COMPACT_ATOMS: atom_id res chain seq x y z
N ARG A 1 11.35 14.49 14.64
CA ARG A 1 11.62 15.47 13.54
C ARG A 1 13.03 15.30 12.96
N ALA A 2 14.08 15.24 13.78
CA ALA A 2 15.45 14.98 13.29
C ALA A 2 15.59 13.59 12.65
N GLU A 3 15.11 12.54 13.33
CA GLU A 3 15.12 11.16 12.84
C GLU A 3 14.41 10.99 11.49
N GLN A 4 13.20 11.54 11.36
CA GLN A 4 12.47 11.52 10.09
C GLN A 4 13.26 12.17 8.95
N ARG A 5 13.96 13.28 9.21
CA ARG A 5 14.78 13.94 8.19
C ARG A 5 15.96 13.06 7.77
N GLN A 6 16.62 12.44 8.74
CA GLN A 6 17.71 11.48 8.47
C GLN A 6 17.21 10.26 7.66
N ILE A 7 16.01 9.73 7.97
CA ILE A 7 15.42 8.64 7.20
C ILE A 7 15.17 9.08 5.76
N LEU A 8 14.64 10.27 5.53
CA LEU A 8 14.39 10.80 4.18
C LEU A 8 15.68 11.01 3.38
N GLU A 9 16.75 11.48 4.02
CA GLU A 9 18.07 11.61 3.39
C GLU A 9 18.66 10.25 3.01
N LYS A 10 18.51 9.25 3.90
CA LYS A 10 18.93 7.87 3.61
C LYS A 10 18.10 7.21 2.53
N LEU A 11 16.80 7.51 2.48
CA LEU A 11 15.87 7.02 1.46
C LEU A 11 16.23 7.57 0.07
N LEU A 12 16.60 8.85 0.00
CA LEU A 12 17.06 9.51 -1.22
C LEU A 12 18.40 8.94 -1.73
N THR A 13 19.28 8.53 -0.82
CA THR A 13 20.60 7.97 -1.16
C THR A 13 20.60 6.46 -1.32
N GLY A 14 19.45 5.78 -1.17
CA GLY A 14 19.34 4.33 -1.29
C GLY A 14 19.99 3.54 -0.15
N GLN A 15 20.20 4.17 1.01
CA GLN A 15 20.74 3.52 2.22
C GLN A 15 19.67 2.82 3.06
N VAL A 16 18.41 2.88 2.63
CA VAL A 16 17.25 2.24 3.27
C VAL A 16 16.55 1.39 2.24
N ASP A 17 16.56 0.08 2.45
CA ASP A 17 15.92 -0.88 1.53
C ASP A 17 14.40 -0.96 1.76
N ILE A 18 13.97 -0.85 3.02
CA ILE A 18 12.56 -0.98 3.42
C ILE A 18 12.16 0.22 4.28
N VAL A 19 11.10 0.90 3.87
CA VAL A 19 10.47 1.95 4.67
C VAL A 19 8.99 1.63 4.88
N ILE A 20 8.54 1.75 6.13
CA ILE A 20 7.14 1.56 6.51
C ILE A 20 6.64 2.89 7.05
N GLY A 21 5.49 3.33 6.55
CA GLY A 21 4.91 4.60 6.96
C GLY A 21 3.49 4.75 6.50
N THR A 22 2.85 5.81 7.00
CA THR A 22 1.50 6.19 6.58
C THR A 22 1.56 6.97 5.27
N HIS A 23 0.45 7.63 4.91
CA HIS A 23 0.37 8.60 3.83
C HIS A 23 1.47 9.69 3.84
N ARG A 24 2.23 9.86 4.94
CA ARG A 24 3.43 10.71 4.99
C ARG A 24 4.43 10.40 3.86
N LEU A 25 4.56 9.14 3.47
CA LEU A 25 5.45 8.71 2.38
C LEU A 25 4.99 9.19 0.99
N LEU A 26 3.75 9.64 0.87
CA LEU A 26 3.18 10.14 -0.39
C LEU A 26 3.35 11.66 -0.57
N GLN A 27 3.89 12.36 0.43
CA GLN A 27 4.13 13.79 0.35
C GLN A 27 5.19 14.14 -0.70
N LYS A 28 5.20 15.40 -1.14
CA LYS A 28 6.06 15.86 -2.25
C LYS A 28 7.55 15.87 -1.92
N ASP A 29 7.89 15.95 -0.64
CA ASP A 29 9.25 16.02 -0.12
C ASP A 29 9.88 14.63 0.11
N VAL A 30 9.17 13.55 -0.22
CA VAL A 30 9.68 12.18 -0.17
C VAL A 30 10.06 11.76 -1.59
N ALA A 31 11.31 11.33 -1.74
CA ALA A 31 11.85 10.79 -2.97
C ALA A 31 12.61 9.50 -2.67
N PHE A 32 12.38 8.50 -3.50
CA PHE A 32 13.02 7.20 -3.43
C PHE A 32 14.13 7.17 -4.48
N SER A 33 15.31 6.61 -4.16
CA SER A 33 16.38 6.47 -5.15
C SER A 33 16.01 5.49 -6.25
N ASP A 34 15.47 4.33 -5.87
CA ASP A 34 15.03 3.26 -6.74
C ASP A 34 13.89 2.50 -6.05
N LEU A 35 12.64 2.71 -6.48
CA LEU A 35 11.46 2.09 -5.88
C LEU A 35 10.99 0.95 -6.78
N GLY A 36 11.31 -0.30 -6.42
CA GLY A 36 10.88 -1.48 -7.18
C GLY A 36 9.51 -2.04 -6.76
N LEU A 37 9.14 -1.90 -5.48
CA LEU A 37 7.92 -2.50 -4.92
C LEU A 37 7.20 -1.52 -3.99
N LEU A 38 5.89 -1.41 -4.18
CA LEU A 38 4.99 -0.63 -3.33
C LEU A 38 3.92 -1.53 -2.74
N ILE A 39 3.90 -1.62 -1.40
CA ILE A 39 2.87 -2.35 -0.65
C ILE A 39 1.89 -1.34 -0.05
N ILE A 40 0.61 -1.52 -0.35
CA ILE A 40 -0.48 -0.68 0.18
C ILE A 40 -1.36 -1.57 1.05
N ASP A 41 -1.52 -1.19 2.30
CA ASP A 41 -2.47 -1.80 3.21
C ASP A 41 -3.70 -0.90 3.39
N GLU A 42 -4.89 -1.51 3.41
CA GLU A 42 -6.19 -0.86 3.54
C GLU A 42 -6.39 0.37 2.64
N GLU A 43 -6.26 0.18 1.31
CA GLU A 43 -6.34 1.22 0.27
C GLU A 43 -7.58 2.14 0.41
N GLN A 44 -8.70 1.63 0.93
CA GLN A 44 -9.92 2.38 1.17
C GLN A 44 -9.75 3.55 2.16
N ARG A 45 -8.75 3.50 3.04
CA ARG A 45 -8.41 4.59 3.97
C ARG A 45 -7.74 5.79 3.28
N PHE A 46 -7.25 5.63 2.04
CA PHE A 46 -6.57 6.70 1.31
C PHE A 46 -7.54 7.59 0.53
N GLY A 47 -7.42 8.91 0.72
CA GLY A 47 -8.16 9.92 -0.03
C GLY A 47 -7.74 10.04 -1.50
N VAL A 48 -8.51 10.81 -2.27
CA VAL A 48 -8.34 10.97 -3.73
C VAL A 48 -6.94 11.46 -4.11
N THR A 49 -6.43 12.50 -3.42
CA THR A 49 -5.10 13.07 -3.70
C THR A 49 -3.97 12.04 -3.51
N HIS A 50 -4.08 11.18 -2.50
CA HIS A 50 -3.13 10.10 -2.27
C HIS A 50 -3.20 9.06 -3.39
N LYS A 51 -4.41 8.69 -3.81
CA LYS A 51 -4.65 7.75 -4.91
C LYS A 51 -4.09 8.24 -6.24
N GLU A 52 -4.15 9.54 -6.52
CA GLU A 52 -3.53 10.13 -7.71
C GLU A 52 -2.00 10.04 -7.69
N ARG A 53 -1.37 10.27 -6.52
CA ARG A 53 0.09 10.08 -6.34
C ARG A 53 0.48 8.61 -6.55
N LEU A 54 -0.28 7.69 -5.94
CA LEU A 54 -0.08 6.24 -6.07
C LEU A 54 -0.26 5.76 -7.52
N ARG A 55 -1.22 6.31 -8.26
CA ARG A 55 -1.42 5.99 -9.68
C ARG A 55 -0.22 6.35 -10.54
N ARG A 56 0.41 7.50 -10.28
CA ARG A 56 1.63 7.90 -11.00
C ARG A 56 2.76 6.90 -10.73
N MET A 57 2.95 6.52 -9.47
CA MET A 57 3.96 5.53 -9.06
C MET A 57 3.69 4.13 -9.64
N ARG A 58 2.42 3.70 -9.71
CA ARG A 58 1.99 2.41 -10.29
C ARG A 58 2.41 2.19 -11.75
N THR A 59 2.71 3.25 -12.49
CA THR A 59 3.13 3.13 -13.90
C THR A 59 4.55 2.59 -14.03
N GLU A 60 5.36 2.74 -12.97
CA GLU A 60 6.81 2.47 -13.00
C GLU A 60 7.21 1.39 -11.96
N VAL A 61 6.29 0.99 -11.08
CA VAL A 61 6.59 0.20 -9.87
C VAL A 61 5.59 -0.95 -9.71
N ASP A 62 6.06 -2.12 -9.28
CA ASP A 62 5.20 -3.25 -8.92
C ASP A 62 4.39 -2.94 -7.65
N VAL A 63 3.08 -3.19 -7.69
CA VAL A 63 2.18 -2.80 -6.59
C VAL A 63 1.39 -3.98 -6.04
N LEU A 64 1.66 -4.29 -4.77
CA LEU A 64 0.87 -5.22 -3.97
C LEU A 64 -0.14 -4.43 -3.12
N THR A 65 -1.42 -4.77 -3.23
CA THR A 65 -2.47 -4.16 -2.41
C THR A 65 -3.09 -5.23 -1.53
N MET A 66 -3.08 -5.01 -0.23
CA MET A 66 -3.70 -5.86 0.79
C MET A 66 -4.88 -5.10 1.40
N THR A 67 -6.02 -5.77 1.56
CA THR A 67 -7.18 -5.18 2.24
C THR A 67 -8.12 -6.28 2.70
N ALA A 68 -8.74 -6.07 3.87
CA ALA A 68 -9.86 -6.90 4.31
C ALA A 68 -11.16 -6.59 3.56
N THR A 69 -11.25 -5.40 2.93
CA THR A 69 -12.47 -4.90 2.28
C THR A 69 -12.15 -4.29 0.92
N PRO A 70 -12.15 -5.07 -0.17
CA PRO A 70 -11.85 -4.53 -1.48
C PRO A 70 -12.90 -3.51 -1.91
N ILE A 71 -12.45 -2.37 -2.45
CA ILE A 71 -13.33 -1.36 -3.03
C ILE A 71 -14.12 -1.99 -4.19
N PRO A 72 -15.45 -1.78 -4.34
CA PRO A 72 -16.29 -2.50 -5.32
C PRO A 72 -15.74 -2.46 -6.75
N ARG A 73 -15.21 -1.32 -7.19
CA ARG A 73 -14.60 -1.19 -8.52
C ARG A 73 -13.33 -2.03 -8.67
N THR A 74 -12.49 -2.05 -7.64
CA THR A 74 -11.26 -2.85 -7.62
C THR A 74 -11.58 -4.34 -7.65
N LEU A 75 -12.59 -4.76 -6.88
CA LEU A 75 -13.09 -6.14 -6.90
C LEU A 75 -13.63 -6.50 -8.30
N TYR A 76 -14.43 -5.64 -8.92
CA TYR A 76 -14.93 -5.87 -10.28
C TYR A 76 -13.79 -6.03 -11.29
N MET A 77 -12.77 -5.16 -11.25
CA MET A 77 -11.59 -5.28 -12.12
C MET A 77 -10.90 -6.63 -11.96
N ALA A 78 -10.79 -7.11 -10.72
CA ALA A 78 -10.22 -8.41 -10.44
C ALA A 78 -11.05 -9.56 -11.02
N LEU A 79 -12.37 -9.54 -10.81
CA LEU A 79 -13.29 -10.55 -11.36
C LEU A 79 -13.32 -10.56 -12.89
N THR A 80 -13.09 -9.42 -13.54
CA THR A 80 -13.00 -9.31 -15.00
C THR A 80 -11.63 -9.70 -15.57
N GLY A 81 -10.66 -10.07 -14.72
CA GLY A 81 -9.31 -10.44 -15.14
C GLY A 81 -8.42 -9.27 -15.54
N VAL A 82 -8.85 -8.03 -15.31
CA VAL A 82 -8.04 -6.81 -15.56
C VAL A 82 -6.96 -6.64 -14.47
N ARG A 83 -7.14 -7.29 -13.32
CA ARG A 83 -6.19 -7.27 -12.21
C ARG A 83 -6.14 -8.63 -11.54
N ASP A 84 -4.94 -9.14 -11.24
CA ASP A 84 -4.83 -10.38 -10.48
C ASP A 84 -5.29 -10.17 -9.03
N ILE A 85 -5.94 -11.20 -8.48
CA ILE A 85 -6.39 -11.25 -7.09
C ILE A 85 -6.04 -12.59 -6.47
N SER A 86 -5.56 -12.55 -5.23
CA SER A 86 -5.41 -13.71 -4.38
C SER A 86 -6.23 -13.49 -3.12
N THR A 87 -7.04 -14.48 -2.76
CA THR A 87 -7.93 -14.42 -1.60
C THR A 87 -7.44 -15.41 -0.55
N ILE A 88 -7.28 -14.94 0.68
CA ILE A 88 -6.96 -15.78 1.84
C ILE A 88 -8.25 -16.00 2.62
N GLU A 89 -8.87 -17.16 2.44
CA GLU A 89 -10.19 -17.48 3.05
C GLU A 89 -10.07 -18.21 4.38
N THR A 90 -9.00 -18.98 4.57
CA THR A 90 -8.82 -19.79 5.78
C THR A 90 -8.42 -18.91 6.97
N PRO A 91 -9.23 -18.86 8.04
CA PRO A 91 -8.84 -18.12 9.24
C PRO A 91 -7.69 -18.82 9.99
N PRO A 92 -6.94 -18.11 10.83
CA PRO A 92 -5.97 -18.72 11.75
C PRO A 92 -6.64 -19.73 12.70
N GLU A 93 -5.92 -20.76 13.12
CA GLU A 93 -6.44 -21.89 13.92
C GLU A 93 -7.16 -21.46 15.20
N GLU A 94 -6.70 -20.39 15.85
CA GLU A 94 -7.24 -19.90 17.13
C GLU A 94 -8.36 -18.85 16.96
N ARG A 95 -8.85 -18.61 15.73
CA ARG A 95 -9.88 -17.58 15.49
C ARG A 95 -11.28 -18.07 15.87
N LEU A 96 -11.82 -17.55 16.96
CA LEU A 96 -13.22 -17.76 17.36
C LEU A 96 -14.18 -16.80 16.63
N PRO A 97 -15.40 -17.24 16.28
CA PRO A 97 -16.41 -16.37 15.68
C PRO A 97 -16.88 -15.30 16.67
N VAL A 98 -17.18 -14.12 16.14
CA VAL A 98 -17.75 -13.01 16.93
C VAL A 98 -19.27 -13.22 17.07
N THR A 99 -19.78 -13.26 18.30
CA THR A 99 -21.23 -13.32 18.56
C THR A 99 -21.87 -11.95 18.34
N THR A 100 -22.87 -11.88 17.46
CA THR A 100 -23.65 -10.66 17.18
C THR A 100 -25.11 -10.86 17.60
N TYR A 101 -25.73 -9.85 18.25
CA TYR A 101 -27.14 -9.82 18.68
C TYR A 101 -27.98 -8.91 17.79
#